data_AF-A0A954T659-F1
#
_entry.id   AF-A0A954T659-F1
#
_cell.length_a   1.000
_cell.length_b   1.000
_cell.length_c   1.000
_cell.angle_alpha   90.00
_cell.angle_beta   90.00
_cell.angle_gamma   90.00
#
_symmetry.space_group_name_H-M   'P 1'
#
loop_
_entity.id
_entity.type
_entity.pdbx_description
1 polymer ?
#
loop_
_entity_poly.entity_id
_entity_poly.type
_entity_poly.pdbx_seq_one_letter_code
_entity_poly.pdbx_strand_id
1 'polypeptide(L)'
;MQPCQPFNFSSAMLRLCVDITRRMEPFQHIRMDQVAVSFAQARRKVSYGLQAKLTPMRFEGGQLTTLRNGQQWTVERLYAGEQEMLYILTFYLPRFLDHPFREKLVTVFHELFHVSPLFDGDIRRLTGRYHVHSGSQREYDRQMEVFVDEYLSLRPPAEILAFLRCRFRTLARRHGGVVGLQIPTPRLIRLSDTRSA
;
A
#
# COMPACT_ATOMS: atom_id res chain seq x y z
N MET A 1 -18.19 29.20 -12.87
CA MET A 1 -17.89 27.84 -12.37
C MET A 1 -16.55 27.89 -11.65
N GLN A 2 -16.50 27.59 -10.36
CA GLN A 2 -15.21 27.39 -9.68
C GLN A 2 -14.45 26.27 -10.40
N PRO A 3 -13.14 26.41 -10.63
CA PRO A 3 -12.34 25.33 -11.19
C PRO A 3 -12.44 24.14 -10.25
N CYS A 4 -12.98 23.02 -10.75
CA CYS A 4 -13.13 21.81 -9.97
C CYS A 4 -11.72 21.25 -9.73
N GLN A 5 -11.19 21.40 -8.51
CA GLN A 5 -9.85 20.93 -8.19
C GLN A 5 -9.80 19.40 -8.30
N PRO A 6 -8.84 18.82 -9.04
CA PRO A 6 -8.71 17.38 -9.17
C PRO A 6 -8.59 16.68 -7.82
N PHE A 7 -9.21 15.51 -7.70
CA PHE A 7 -9.13 14.73 -6.46
C PHE A 7 -7.75 14.11 -6.31
N ASN A 8 -7.01 14.48 -5.26
CA ASN A 8 -5.71 13.87 -4.94
C ASN A 8 -5.91 12.55 -4.19
N PHE A 9 -5.85 11.44 -4.93
CA PHE A 9 -6.07 10.09 -4.42
C PHE A 9 -4.99 9.65 -3.42
N SER A 10 -3.71 9.89 -3.73
CA SER A 10 -2.61 9.52 -2.83
C SER A 10 -2.72 10.20 -1.46
N SER A 11 -3.07 11.50 -1.45
CA SER A 11 -3.28 12.25 -0.20
C SER A 11 -4.50 11.75 0.59
N ALA A 12 -5.59 11.40 -0.08
CA ALA A 12 -6.77 10.82 0.58
C ALA A 12 -6.48 9.44 1.17
N MET A 13 -5.78 8.57 0.43
CA MET A 13 -5.34 7.26 0.92
C MET A 13 -4.35 7.39 2.08
N LEU A 14 -3.39 8.31 2.02
CA LEU A 14 -2.45 8.55 3.12
C LEU A 14 -3.19 8.95 4.40
N ARG A 15 -4.17 9.86 4.31
CA ARG A 15 -5.00 10.26 5.46
C ARG A 15 -5.77 9.07 6.05
N LEU A 16 -6.34 8.22 5.21
CA LEU A 16 -7.02 7.00 5.65
C LEU A 16 -6.05 6.04 6.36
N CYS A 17 -4.88 5.76 5.77
CA CYS A 17 -3.89 4.88 6.38
C CYS A 17 -3.38 5.44 7.72
N VAL A 18 -3.14 6.75 7.82
CA VAL A 18 -2.76 7.41 9.09
C VAL A 18 -3.85 7.27 10.16
N ASP A 19 -5.14 7.40 9.79
CA ASP A 19 -6.23 7.22 10.76
C ASP A 19 -6.34 5.76 11.21
N ILE A 20 -6.21 4.80 10.30
CA ILE A 20 -6.18 3.36 10.62
C ILE A 20 -5.03 3.05 11.59
N THR A 21 -3.80 3.44 11.26
CA THR A 21 -2.62 3.10 12.09
C THR A 21 -2.64 3.78 13.45
N ARG A 22 -3.36 4.89 13.61
CA ARG A 22 -3.55 5.52 14.93
C ARG A 22 -4.60 4.82 15.79
N ARG A 23 -5.68 4.32 15.18
CA ARG A 23 -6.83 3.75 15.89
C ARG A 23 -6.69 2.26 16.19
N MET A 24 -6.00 1.52 15.33
CA MET A 24 -5.98 0.06 15.36
C MET A 24 -4.65 -0.43 15.92
N GLU A 25 -4.68 -1.04 17.11
CA GLU A 25 -3.48 -1.53 17.83
C GLU A 25 -2.56 -2.40 16.94
N PRO A 26 -3.07 -3.37 16.15
CA PRO A 26 -2.21 -4.23 15.33
C PRO A 26 -1.40 -3.49 14.25
N PHE A 27 -1.75 -2.24 13.96
CA PHE A 27 -1.16 -1.41 12.90
C PHE A 27 -0.40 -0.19 13.43
N GLN A 28 -0.34 0.03 14.76
CA GLN A 28 0.31 1.19 15.36
C GLN A 28 1.84 1.25 15.15
N HIS A 29 2.47 0.11 14.88
CA HIS A 29 3.89 0.02 14.53
C HIS A 29 4.24 0.66 13.18
N ILE A 30 3.25 0.94 12.33
CA ILE A 30 3.44 1.45 10.97
C ILE A 30 3.63 2.96 10.99
N ARG A 31 4.84 3.42 10.67
CA ARG A 31 5.19 4.84 10.56
C ARG A 31 4.88 5.37 9.16
N MET A 32 3.68 5.94 8.98
CA MET A 32 3.16 6.35 7.68
C MET A 32 3.95 7.49 7.00
N ASP A 33 4.77 8.22 7.74
CA ASP A 33 5.74 9.20 7.20
C ASP A 33 6.92 8.54 6.46
N GLN A 34 7.12 7.23 6.62
CA GLN A 34 8.08 6.42 5.87
C GLN A 34 7.41 5.45 4.87
N VAL A 35 6.11 5.62 4.60
CA VAL A 35 5.35 4.83 3.62
C VAL A 35 4.91 5.73 2.46
N ALA A 36 5.45 5.51 1.28
CA ALA A 36 5.06 6.25 0.09
C ALA A 36 3.74 5.72 -0.49
N VAL A 37 2.66 6.48 -0.34
CA VAL A 37 1.33 6.12 -0.87
C VAL A 37 1.18 6.64 -2.31
N SER A 38 1.11 5.72 -3.26
CA SER A 38 1.06 6.03 -4.69
C SER A 38 -0.12 5.35 -5.39
N PHE A 39 -0.35 5.72 -6.65
CA PHE A 39 -1.26 5.00 -7.52
C PHE A 39 -0.61 4.71 -8.87
N ALA A 40 -1.13 3.68 -9.54
CA ALA A 40 -0.80 3.35 -10.92
C ALA A 40 -2.09 3.20 -11.73
N GLN A 41 -2.04 3.55 -13.02
CA GLN A 41 -3.15 3.27 -13.92
C GLN A 41 -3.07 1.82 -14.42
N ALA A 42 -4.13 1.06 -14.20
CA ALA A 42 -4.29 -0.27 -14.75
C ALA A 42 -4.47 -0.17 -16.27
N ARG A 43 -3.60 -0.85 -17.04
CA ARG A 43 -3.64 -0.88 -18.53
C ARG A 43 -4.95 -1.44 -19.10
N ARG A 44 -5.75 -2.19 -18.32
CA ARG A 44 -7.04 -2.76 -18.72
C ARG A 44 -8.10 -2.50 -17.65
N LYS A 45 -9.27 -2.01 -18.06
CA LYS A 45 -10.50 -1.82 -17.25
C LYS A 45 -11.19 -3.16 -17.01
N VAL A 46 -10.51 -4.05 -16.30
CA VAL A 46 -11.08 -5.32 -15.81
C VAL A 46 -11.13 -5.24 -14.28
N SER A 47 -12.23 -5.72 -13.69
CA SER A 47 -12.39 -5.76 -12.22
C SER A 47 -11.50 -6.83 -11.57
N TYR A 48 -11.07 -7.84 -12.33
CA TYR A 48 -10.16 -8.87 -11.86
C TYR A 48 -8.69 -8.45 -12.02
N GLY A 49 -7.87 -8.73 -10.99
CA GLY A 49 -6.43 -8.47 -10.98
C GLY A 49 -5.95 -7.72 -9.74
N LEU A 50 -4.66 -7.37 -9.73
CA LEU A 50 -4.01 -6.68 -8.61
C LEU A 50 -4.68 -5.32 -8.34
N GLN A 51 -5.21 -5.14 -7.13
CA GLN A 51 -5.91 -3.93 -6.69
C GLN A 51 -4.98 -2.97 -5.98
N ALA A 52 -4.11 -3.49 -5.13
CA ALA A 52 -3.05 -2.77 -4.47
C ALA A 52 -1.82 -3.66 -4.33
N LYS A 53 -0.69 -3.09 -3.94
CA LYS A 53 0.49 -3.83 -3.51
C LYS A 53 1.32 -3.01 -2.53
N LEU A 54 1.88 -3.67 -1.53
CA LEU A 54 2.99 -3.18 -0.72
C LEU A 54 4.32 -3.64 -1.34
N THR A 55 5.20 -2.69 -1.66
CA THR A 55 6.58 -2.97 -2.09
C THR A 55 7.54 -2.67 -0.95
N PRO A 56 8.26 -3.67 -0.40
CA PRO A 56 9.29 -3.45 0.62
C PRO A 56 10.53 -2.79 0.01
N MET A 57 11.20 -1.92 0.77
CA MET A 57 12.46 -1.25 0.38
C MET A 57 13.69 -1.83 1.10
N ARG A 58 13.52 -2.99 1.77
CA ARG A 58 14.58 -3.84 2.30
C ARG A 58 14.33 -5.30 1.96
N PHE A 59 15.40 -6.09 2.05
CA PHE A 59 15.34 -7.54 1.99
C PHE A 59 15.05 -8.13 3.36
N GLU A 60 15.10 -9.46 3.42
CA GLU A 60 14.85 -10.25 4.63
C GLU A 60 15.55 -9.69 5.87
N GLY A 61 14.77 -9.45 6.93
CA GLY A 61 15.27 -8.92 8.20
C GLY A 61 15.76 -7.48 8.12
N GLY A 62 15.12 -6.67 7.27
CA GLY A 62 15.44 -5.24 7.12
C GLY A 62 16.76 -4.96 6.41
N GLN A 63 17.36 -5.95 5.75
CA GLN A 63 18.69 -5.81 5.14
C GLN A 63 18.67 -4.93 3.90
N LEU A 64 19.67 -4.07 3.77
CA LEU A 64 19.86 -3.23 2.56
C LEU A 64 20.33 -4.03 1.34
N THR A 65 20.90 -5.20 1.58
CA THR A 65 21.47 -6.04 0.53
C THR A 65 21.06 -7.50 0.71
N THR A 66 21.07 -8.26 -0.38
CA THR A 66 20.86 -9.70 -0.35
C THR A 66 21.79 -10.39 -1.33
N LEU A 67 22.08 -11.67 -1.08
CA LEU A 67 22.79 -12.54 -2.01
C LEU A 67 21.78 -13.33 -2.84
N ARG A 68 21.78 -13.13 -4.16
CA ARG A 68 20.93 -13.86 -5.10
C ARG A 68 21.76 -14.38 -6.26
N ASN A 69 21.75 -15.70 -6.45
CA ASN A 69 22.54 -16.41 -7.47
C ASN A 69 24.04 -16.07 -7.40
N GLY A 70 24.60 -16.04 -6.19
CA GLY A 70 26.01 -15.70 -5.96
C GLY A 70 26.35 -14.21 -6.12
N GLN A 71 25.38 -13.35 -6.43
CA GLN A 71 25.59 -11.92 -6.62
C GLN A 71 24.92 -11.09 -5.54
N GLN A 72 25.58 -10.02 -5.09
CA GLN A 72 25.01 -9.09 -4.11
C GLN A 72 24.16 -8.02 -4.80
N TRP A 73 22.95 -7.83 -4.28
CA TRP A 73 21.95 -6.89 -4.82
C TRP A 73 21.50 -5.91 -3.76
N THR A 74 21.16 -4.68 -4.17
CA THR A 74 20.44 -3.68 -3.38
C THR A 74 19.17 -3.21 -4.12
N VAL A 75 18.31 -2.47 -3.44
CA VAL A 75 17.13 -1.81 -4.03
C VAL A 75 17.45 -0.32 -4.19
N GLU A 76 17.04 0.28 -5.30
CA GLU A 76 17.04 1.73 -5.50
C GLU A 76 16.27 2.42 -4.36
N ARG A 77 16.99 3.14 -3.49
CA ARG A 77 16.39 3.80 -2.32
C ARG A 77 15.51 4.96 -2.77
N LEU A 78 14.40 5.15 -2.05
CA LEU A 78 13.44 6.22 -2.31
C LEU A 78 13.42 7.22 -1.15
N TYR A 79 13.47 8.50 -1.48
CA TYR A 79 13.47 9.58 -0.49
C TYR A 79 12.38 10.62 -0.79
N ALA A 80 11.77 11.14 0.27
CA ALA A 80 10.93 12.34 0.23
C ALA A 80 11.62 13.43 1.06
N GLY A 81 12.36 14.32 0.39
CA GLY A 81 13.32 15.20 1.07
C GLY A 81 14.46 14.35 1.65
N GLU A 82 14.72 14.50 2.95
CA GLU A 82 15.75 13.72 3.66
C GLU A 82 15.19 12.39 4.23
N GLN A 83 13.87 12.23 4.24
CA GLN A 83 13.23 11.05 4.81
C GLN A 83 13.28 9.89 3.81
N GLU A 84 13.92 8.79 4.20
CA GLU A 84 13.86 7.55 3.42
C GLU A 84 12.50 6.86 3.59
N MET A 85 11.94 6.43 2.47
CA MET A 85 10.74 5.60 2.39
C MET A 85 11.13 4.13 2.51
N LEU A 86 10.54 3.42 3.47
CA LEU A 86 10.78 2.00 3.72
C LEU A 86 9.79 1.09 2.99
N TYR A 87 8.67 1.66 2.56
CA TYR A 87 7.61 0.95 1.85
C TYR A 87 6.99 1.83 0.77
N ILE A 88 6.51 1.21 -0.31
CA ILE A 88 5.66 1.86 -1.31
C ILE A 88 4.32 1.12 -1.33
N LEU A 89 3.25 1.82 -0.95
CA LEU A 89 1.88 1.32 -1.03
C LEU A 89 1.24 1.83 -2.31
N THR A 90 1.05 0.97 -3.30
CA THR A 90 0.55 1.34 -4.64
C THR A 90 -0.86 0.82 -4.86
N PHE A 91 -1.81 1.70 -5.24
CA PHE A 91 -3.16 1.31 -5.62
C PHE A 91 -3.36 1.39 -7.15
N TYR A 92 -4.05 0.40 -7.72
CA TYR A 92 -4.31 0.31 -9.16
C TYR A 92 -5.69 0.86 -9.51
N LEU A 93 -5.72 2.02 -10.17
CA LEU A 93 -6.96 2.67 -10.62
C LEU A 93 -7.26 2.34 -12.10
N PRO A 94 -8.53 2.17 -12.50
CA PRO A 94 -9.74 2.36 -11.68
C PRO A 94 -10.10 1.15 -10.80
N ARG A 95 -9.41 0.01 -10.96
CA ARG A 95 -9.80 -1.30 -10.38
C ARG A 95 -10.16 -1.21 -8.91
N PHE A 96 -9.23 -0.73 -8.07
CA PHE A 96 -9.44 -0.58 -6.64
C PHE A 96 -10.71 0.23 -6.32
N LEU A 97 -10.87 1.39 -6.96
CA LEU A 97 -12.04 2.25 -6.71
C LEU A 97 -13.36 1.71 -7.26
N ASP A 98 -13.35 0.72 -8.14
CA ASP A 98 -14.58 0.16 -8.71
C ASP A 98 -15.18 -1.00 -7.89
N HIS A 99 -14.45 -1.50 -6.89
CA HIS A 99 -14.96 -2.45 -5.89
C HIS A 99 -16.03 -1.85 -4.96
N PRO A 100 -16.80 -2.68 -4.24
CA PRO A 100 -17.62 -2.25 -3.11
C PRO A 100 -16.81 -1.58 -2.00
N PHE A 101 -17.46 -0.73 -1.21
CA PHE A 101 -16.83 0.03 -0.12
C PHE A 101 -16.10 -0.89 0.88
N ARG A 102 -16.73 -2.00 1.28
CA ARG A 102 -16.13 -2.93 2.25
C ARG A 102 -14.91 -3.64 1.68
N GLU A 103 -14.97 -4.12 0.43
CA GLU A 103 -13.84 -4.77 -0.24
C GLU A 103 -12.62 -3.83 -0.36
N LYS A 104 -12.84 -2.53 -0.63
CA LYS A 104 -11.74 -1.54 -0.62
C LYS A 104 -11.04 -1.47 0.72
N LEU A 105 -11.80 -1.45 1.81
CA LEU A 105 -11.21 -1.41 3.15
C LEU A 105 -10.45 -2.71 3.44
N VAL A 106 -11.02 -3.87 3.12
CA VAL A 106 -10.33 -5.16 3.25
C VAL A 106 -8.98 -5.13 2.53
N THR A 107 -8.94 -4.62 1.30
CA THR A 107 -7.67 -4.45 0.57
C THR A 107 -6.70 -3.52 1.29
N VAL A 108 -7.15 -2.38 1.83
CA VAL A 108 -6.26 -1.47 2.58
C VAL A 108 -5.67 -2.16 3.81
N PHE A 109 -6.49 -2.85 4.60
CA PHE A 109 -6.04 -3.60 5.76
C PHE A 109 -5.06 -4.72 5.37
N HIS A 110 -5.35 -5.44 4.28
CA HIS A 110 -4.49 -6.49 3.76
C HIS A 110 -3.08 -5.97 3.45
N GLU A 111 -2.98 -4.87 2.70
CA GLU A 111 -1.68 -4.29 2.35
C GLU A 111 -0.94 -3.70 3.54
N LEU A 112 -1.64 -3.07 4.50
CA LEU A 112 -1.01 -2.59 5.73
C LEU A 112 -0.51 -3.75 6.59
N PHE A 113 -1.24 -4.87 6.62
CA PHE A 113 -0.86 -6.04 7.42
C PHE A 113 0.38 -6.76 6.86
N HIS A 114 0.71 -6.55 5.58
CA HIS A 114 1.99 -6.99 5.00
C HIS A 114 3.21 -6.23 5.53
N VAL A 115 3.05 -5.09 6.20
CA VAL A 115 4.17 -4.37 6.82
C VAL A 115 4.76 -5.23 7.96
N SER A 116 6.09 -5.33 8.00
CA SER A 116 6.82 -6.04 9.06
C SER A 116 6.45 -5.47 10.44
N PRO A 117 6.18 -6.31 11.46
CA PRO A 117 5.96 -5.86 12.84
C PRO A 117 7.10 -4.98 13.39
N LEU A 118 8.33 -5.16 12.89
CA LEU A 118 9.50 -4.37 13.30
C LEU A 118 9.61 -3.03 12.55
N PHE A 119 8.81 -2.85 11.49
CA PHE A 119 8.86 -1.70 10.59
C PHE A 119 10.30 -1.42 10.12
N ASP A 120 10.94 -2.45 9.57
CA ASP A 120 12.34 -2.46 9.15
C ASP A 120 12.50 -2.36 7.62
N GLY A 121 11.41 -2.15 6.87
CA GLY A 121 11.40 -2.10 5.41
C GLY A 121 11.25 -3.44 4.72
N ASP A 122 11.21 -4.55 5.47
CA ASP A 122 10.85 -5.89 4.98
C ASP A 122 9.33 -6.12 5.13
N ILE A 123 8.81 -7.18 4.53
CA ILE A 123 7.43 -7.61 4.72
C ILE A 123 7.29 -8.49 5.95
N ARG A 124 6.07 -8.58 6.49
CA ARG A 124 5.70 -9.56 7.51
C ARG A 124 5.94 -10.97 6.96
N ARG A 125 6.95 -11.65 7.50
CA ARG A 125 7.24 -13.06 7.24
C ARG A 125 6.55 -13.91 8.29
N LEU A 126 5.64 -14.78 7.86
CA LEU A 126 5.08 -15.79 8.76
C LEU A 126 6.11 -16.94 8.84
N THR A 127 6.89 -17.01 9.92
CA THR A 127 7.87 -18.08 10.10
C THR A 127 7.18 -19.43 10.26
N GLY A 128 7.45 -20.38 9.36
CA GLY A 128 7.05 -21.78 9.55
C GLY A 128 6.99 -22.61 8.26
N ARG A 129 7.08 -23.94 8.40
CA ARG A 129 6.91 -24.97 7.34
C ARG A 129 5.52 -24.97 6.65
N TYR A 130 4.68 -23.98 6.91
CA TYR A 130 3.36 -23.80 6.29
C TYR A 130 3.38 -22.97 5.01
N HIS A 131 4.53 -22.94 4.33
CA HIS A 131 4.69 -22.30 3.03
C HIS A 131 4.07 -23.05 1.85
N VAL A 132 3.26 -24.09 2.10
CA VAL A 132 2.63 -24.87 1.03
C VAL A 132 1.17 -25.19 1.39
N HIS A 133 0.26 -24.49 0.69
CA HIS A 133 -1.15 -24.84 0.39
C HIS A 133 -2.31 -24.37 1.31
N SER A 134 -3.04 -23.37 0.78
CA SER A 134 -4.51 -23.37 0.53
C SER A 134 -5.54 -23.36 1.68
N GLY A 135 -5.13 -23.30 2.95
CA GLY A 135 -6.03 -22.94 4.07
C GLY A 135 -5.92 -21.48 4.55
N SER A 136 -4.74 -20.87 4.31
CA SER A 136 -4.30 -19.63 4.96
C SER A 136 -4.88 -18.35 4.35
N GLN A 137 -5.22 -18.32 3.05
CA GLN A 137 -5.69 -17.10 2.40
C GLN A 137 -7.11 -16.71 2.85
N ARG A 138 -8.01 -17.68 3.00
CA ARG A 138 -9.37 -17.42 3.50
C ARG A 138 -9.39 -16.98 4.96
N GLU A 139 -8.52 -17.57 5.79
CA GLU A 139 -8.39 -17.15 7.19
C GLU A 139 -7.79 -15.74 7.28
N TYR A 140 -6.80 -15.45 6.44
CA TYR A 140 -6.21 -14.12 6.33
C TYR A 140 -7.23 -13.08 5.85
N ASP A 141 -8.01 -13.39 4.81
CA ASP A 141 -9.10 -12.54 4.32
C ASP A 141 -10.16 -12.33 5.41
N ARG A 142 -10.53 -13.39 6.15
CA ARG A 142 -11.45 -13.28 7.30
C ARG A 142 -10.89 -12.39 8.39
N GLN A 143 -9.59 -12.47 8.70
CA GLN A 143 -8.97 -11.59 9.67
C GLN A 143 -9.04 -10.13 9.24
N MET A 144 -8.81 -9.84 7.95
CA MET A 144 -8.93 -8.47 7.43
C MET A 144 -10.37 -7.97 7.53
N GLU A 145 -11.36 -8.83 7.29
CA GLU A 145 -12.76 -8.49 7.50
C GLU A 145 -13.08 -8.14 8.96
N VAL A 146 -12.51 -8.89 9.92
CA VAL A 146 -12.64 -8.58 11.36
C VAL A 146 -12.04 -7.19 11.67
N PHE A 147 -10.86 -6.87 11.16
CA PHE A 147 -10.26 -5.54 11.35
C PHE A 147 -11.07 -4.42 10.70
N VAL A 148 -11.72 -4.67 9.57
CA VAL A 148 -12.64 -3.72 8.96
C VAL A 148 -13.83 -3.45 9.87
N ASP A 149 -14.45 -4.50 10.42
CA ASP A 149 -15.61 -4.37 11.29
C ASP A 149 -15.24 -3.65 12.60
N GLU A 150 -14.09 -3.98 13.20
CA GLU A 150 -13.53 -3.31 14.37
C GLU A 150 -13.28 -1.82 14.08
N TYR A 151 -12.55 -1.50 13.00
CA TYR A 151 -12.27 -0.12 12.62
C TYR A 151 -13.54 0.70 12.39
N LEU A 152 -14.55 0.15 11.71
CA LEU A 152 -15.82 0.83 11.50
C LEU A 152 -16.60 1.03 12.82
N SER A 153 -16.46 0.12 13.78
CA SER A 153 -17.06 0.26 15.12
C SER A 153 -16.48 1.43 15.91
N LEU A 154 -15.23 1.81 15.64
CA LEU A 154 -14.55 2.97 16.22
C LEU A 154 -15.02 4.32 15.62
N ARG A 155 -15.97 4.29 14.69
CA ARG A 155 -16.61 5.47 14.05
C ARG A 155 -15.57 6.48 13.52
N PRO A 156 -14.70 6.07 12.57
CA PRO A 156 -13.75 6.97 11.95
C PRO A 156 -14.47 8.12 11.23
N PRO A 157 -13.84 9.30 11.11
CA PRO A 157 -14.45 10.46 10.49
C PRO A 157 -14.96 10.15 9.06
N ALA A 158 -16.21 10.50 8.79
CA ALA A 158 -16.88 10.12 7.54
C ALA A 158 -16.19 10.71 6.30
N GLU A 159 -15.58 11.88 6.43
CA GLU A 159 -14.82 12.58 5.40
C GLU A 159 -13.57 11.81 4.95
N ILE A 160 -12.93 11.05 5.85
CA ILE A 160 -11.78 10.20 5.53
C ILE A 160 -12.22 9.00 4.66
N LEU A 161 -13.45 8.52 4.85
CA LEU A 161 -14.01 7.37 4.13
C LEU A 161 -14.82 7.76 2.87
N ALA A 162 -15.18 9.03 2.72
CA ALA A 162 -16.15 9.48 1.73
C ALA A 162 -15.78 9.08 0.29
N PHE A 163 -14.50 9.16 -0.07
CA PHE A 163 -14.04 8.84 -1.42
C PHE A 163 -14.12 7.35 -1.74
N LEU A 164 -13.96 6.45 -0.76
CA LEU A 164 -14.10 5.01 -0.95
C LEU A 164 -15.54 4.59 -1.26
N ARG A 165 -16.53 5.42 -0.89
CA ARG A 165 -17.95 5.19 -1.24
C ARG A 165 -18.23 5.48 -2.72
N CYS A 166 -17.31 6.12 -3.43
CA CYS A 166 -17.44 6.41 -4.86
C CYS A 166 -16.74 5.36 -5.73
N ARG A 167 -17.28 5.13 -6.93
CA ARG A 167 -16.56 4.49 -8.04
C ARG A 167 -15.64 5.48 -8.74
N PHE A 168 -14.62 5.01 -9.44
CA PHE A 168 -13.60 5.88 -10.06
C PHE A 168 -14.24 6.92 -10.99
N ARG A 169 -15.16 6.49 -11.86
CA ARG A 169 -15.86 7.39 -12.80
C ARG A 169 -16.65 8.49 -12.10
N THR A 170 -17.34 8.15 -11.01
CA THR A 170 -18.13 9.13 -10.22
C THR A 170 -17.22 10.13 -9.54
N LEU A 171 -16.11 9.65 -8.95
CA LEU A 171 -15.12 10.49 -8.28
C LEU A 171 -14.46 11.45 -9.28
N ALA A 172 -13.99 10.94 -10.42
CA ALA A 172 -13.39 11.75 -11.48
C ALA A 172 -14.36 12.81 -12.02
N ARG A 173 -15.63 12.44 -12.26
CA ARG A 173 -16.65 13.40 -12.72
C ARG A 173 -16.93 14.51 -11.70
N ARG A 174 -16.97 14.17 -10.41
CA ARG A 174 -17.24 15.15 -9.33
C ARG A 174 -16.11 16.16 -9.15
N HIS A 175 -14.87 15.76 -9.41
CA HIS A 175 -13.68 16.57 -9.13
C HIS A 175 -12.92 17.05 -10.37
N GLY A 176 -13.45 16.83 -11.59
CA GLY A 176 -12.74 17.18 -12.83
C GLY A 176 -11.52 16.31 -13.15
N GLY A 177 -11.25 15.27 -12.35
CA GLY A 177 -10.14 14.35 -12.51
C GLY A 177 -9.71 13.68 -11.22
N VAL A 178 -8.86 12.66 -11.33
CA VAL A 178 -8.18 12.02 -10.21
C VAL A 178 -6.68 12.09 -10.48
N VAL A 179 -5.94 12.69 -9.53
CA VAL A 179 -4.50 12.86 -9.55
C VAL A 179 -3.88 12.20 -8.32
N GLY A 180 -2.56 12.09 -8.26
CA GLY A 180 -1.85 11.52 -7.13
C GLY A 180 -0.39 11.29 -7.44
N LEU A 181 0.35 10.83 -6.44
CA LEU A 181 1.74 10.46 -6.59
C LEU A 181 1.83 9.16 -7.39
N GLN A 182 2.72 9.13 -8.39
CA GLN A 182 3.08 7.92 -9.13
C GLN A 182 4.56 7.65 -8.91
N ILE A 183 4.88 6.43 -8.51
CA ILE A 183 6.26 6.01 -8.21
C ILE A 183 6.57 4.83 -9.13
N PRO A 184 7.66 4.88 -9.92
CA PRO A 184 8.07 3.73 -10.70
C PRO A 184 8.47 2.57 -9.77
N THR A 185 8.37 1.34 -10.27
CA THR A 185 8.85 0.19 -9.50
C THR A 185 10.36 0.34 -9.24
N PRO A 186 10.82 0.34 -7.97
CA PRO A 186 12.23 0.46 -7.63
C PRO A 186 13.07 -0.62 -8.32
N ARG A 187 14.24 -0.23 -8.81
CA ARG A 187 15.14 -1.17 -9.49
C ARG A 187 15.94 -1.99 -8.49
N LEU A 188 16.20 -3.24 -8.85
CA LEU A 188 17.25 -4.03 -8.21
C LEU A 188 18.59 -3.69 -8.87
N ILE A 189 19.55 -3.27 -8.07
CA ILE A 189 20.87 -2.82 -8.50
C ILE A 189 21.90 -3.84 -8.02
N ARG A 190 22.78 -4.32 -8.90
CA ARG A 190 23.90 -5.17 -8.48
C ARG A 190 24.98 -4.29 -7.85
N LEU A 191 25.54 -4.71 -6.72
CA LEU A 191 26.59 -3.92 -6.07
C LEU A 191 27.91 -3.90 -6.85
N SER A 192 28.16 -4.89 -7.70
CA SER A 192 29.27 -4.86 -8.68
C SER A 192 29.18 -3.68 -9.64
N ASP A 193 27.94 -3.26 -9.95
CA ASP A 193 27.64 -2.23 -10.94
C ASP A 193 27.61 -0.84 -10.29
N THR A 194 27.86 -0.77 -8.96
CA THR A 194 27.98 0.49 -8.21
C THR A 194 29.40 1.07 -8.27
N ARG A 195 30.24 0.60 -9.22
CA ARG A 195 31.54 1.22 -9.49
C ARG A 195 31.37 2.49 -10.32
N SER A 196 31.89 3.59 -9.78
CA SER A 196 32.04 4.93 -10.36
C SER A 196 30.87 5.90 -10.13
N ALA A 197 30.78 6.40 -8.90
CA ALA A 197 30.47 7.80 -8.63
C ALA A 197 31.50 8.31 -7.61
#